data_AF-A0A401S3E6-F1
#
_entry.id   AF-A0A401S3E6-F1
#
_cell.length_a   1.000
_cell.length_b   1.000
_cell.length_c   1.000
_cell.angle_alpha   90.00
_cell.angle_beta   90.00
_cell.angle_gamma   90.00
#
_symmetry.space_group_name_H-M   'P 1'
#
loop_
_entity.id
_entity.type
_entity.pdbx_description
1 polymer ?
#
loop_
_entity_poly.entity_id
_entity_poly.type
_entity_poly.pdbx_seq_one_letter_code
_entity_poly.pdbx_strand_id
1 'polypeptide(L)'
;MTKSLLQNLTGVDQEMRSLIQNLHYPEEEYHSQLLKNMVSTLVKELQGNQCDRNSLFIRLPPEQLRRFSVLCSPIVTLVEVFPLVEALLTCREDDLDETLCTEFLESVSTGILQKKISLSDNAVMSLWLRYLPSLEQAIFHLVKTLISHSWASLPQVEIIIIDSLLPKAAACHPSLFRVLDNFFRTILLESDGHPKIIAIIQAFTRCFVQALLQVQPQIPLKLYFPAVNQSLVMMLLVHPSDMPSAAWSQHLISIVQILKMNKEVSQTSANVFENWFLLVHFGDWISVALQQLMMTDTISEMLLWLLMFYHKPHMETQQESDLMENVKSVYNQIKILINKTTVNLKEVQTALVTGNLSTEKCHFNDLISHLFLSFLLFSTGGQRIAKESVRLFTSGGTATGGISEMLAATAHRLKNKRCGASQDDKVQSTIELLQQQLHEIQSENMCYIY
;
A
#
# COMPACT_ATOMS: atom_id res chain seq x y z
N MET A 1 20.40 29.70 18.86
CA MET A 1 21.14 29.31 17.64
C MET A 1 20.50 29.90 16.38
N THR A 2 19.18 29.75 16.19
CA THR A 2 18.41 30.40 15.10
C THR A 2 18.57 31.93 15.05
N LYS A 3 18.60 32.62 16.20
CA LYS A 3 18.76 34.09 16.26
C LYS A 3 20.12 34.58 15.74
N SER A 4 21.23 33.88 15.99
CA SER A 4 22.55 34.29 15.48
C SER A 4 22.76 33.92 14.01
N LEU A 5 22.11 32.86 13.53
CA LEU A 5 22.10 32.49 12.10
C LEU A 5 21.26 33.48 11.28
N LEU A 6 20.07 33.86 11.77
CA LEU A 6 19.27 34.96 11.20
C LEU A 6 20.05 36.27 11.16
N GLN A 7 20.81 36.60 12.21
CA GLN A 7 21.65 37.79 12.27
C GLN A 7 22.78 37.78 11.23
N ASN A 8 23.40 36.62 10.99
CA ASN A 8 24.44 36.47 9.96
C ASN A 8 23.88 36.49 8.53
N LEU A 9 22.66 35.98 8.32
CA LEU A 9 22.01 35.98 7.00
C LEU A 9 21.43 37.36 6.63
N THR A 10 20.97 38.13 7.61
CA THR A 10 20.34 39.43 7.38
C THR A 10 21.32 40.60 7.27
N GLY A 11 22.61 40.40 7.59
CA GLY A 11 23.65 41.41 7.41
C GLY A 11 23.39 42.73 8.16
N VAL A 12 22.67 42.69 9.29
CA VAL A 12 22.26 43.91 10.00
C VAL A 12 23.42 44.46 10.82
N ASP A 13 24.06 45.49 10.27
CA ASP A 13 25.11 46.30 10.91
C ASP A 13 24.65 46.96 12.22
N GLN A 14 25.62 47.31 13.08
CA GLN A 14 25.41 47.90 14.40
C GLN A 14 24.58 49.20 14.35
N GLU A 15 24.71 49.99 13.27
CA GLU A 15 23.98 51.25 13.06
C GLU A 15 22.50 51.06 12.74
N MET A 16 22.15 49.97 12.04
CA MET A 16 20.76 49.67 11.71
C MET A 16 19.99 49.21 12.95
N ARG A 17 20.66 48.58 13.91
CA ARG A 17 20.09 48.14 15.20
C ARG A 17 19.72 49.32 16.11
N SER A 18 20.60 50.33 16.19
CA SER A 18 20.29 51.53 16.98
C SER A 18 19.09 52.28 16.41
N LEU A 19 18.93 52.28 15.09
CA LEU A 19 17.79 52.88 14.39
C LEU A 19 16.47 52.13 14.63
N ILE A 20 16.48 50.79 14.61
CA ILE A 20 15.31 49.95 14.91
C ILE A 20 14.87 50.12 16.38
N GLN A 21 15.82 50.16 17.31
CA GLN A 21 15.54 50.41 18.73
C GLN A 21 14.95 51.80 18.97
N ASN A 22 15.42 52.81 18.24
CA ASN A 22 14.87 54.18 18.31
C ASN A 22 13.44 54.29 17.72
N LEU A 23 13.08 53.42 16.77
CA LEU A 23 11.75 53.38 16.13
C LEU A 23 10.71 52.52 16.88
N HIS A 24 11.06 51.95 18.04
CA HIS A 24 10.22 51.07 18.86
C HIS A 24 9.67 49.84 18.11
N TYR A 25 10.32 49.41 17.03
CA TYR A 25 9.94 48.20 16.31
C TYR A 25 10.45 46.96 17.07
N PRO A 26 9.63 45.90 17.28
CA PRO A 26 10.12 44.67 17.86
C PRO A 26 11.17 44.04 16.94
N GLU A 27 12.39 43.79 17.43
CA GLU A 27 13.50 43.25 16.62
C GLU A 27 13.11 41.95 15.88
N GLU A 28 12.26 41.11 16.48
CA GLU A 28 11.81 39.85 15.89
C GLU A 28 10.90 40.03 14.67
N GLU A 29 9.99 41.02 14.70
CA GLU A 29 9.13 41.34 13.57
C GLU A 29 9.93 41.93 12.40
N TYR A 30 10.94 42.76 12.71
CA TYR A 30 11.83 43.32 11.70
C TYR A 30 12.65 42.23 10.99
N HIS A 31 13.27 41.32 11.76
CA HIS A 31 14.06 40.23 11.17
C HIS A 31 13.21 39.23 10.39
N SER A 32 12.00 38.91 10.86
CA SER A 32 11.04 38.07 10.11
C SER A 32 10.64 38.75 8.79
N GLN A 33 10.34 40.05 8.81
CA GLN A 33 9.96 40.78 7.59
C GLN A 33 11.12 40.92 6.60
N LEU A 34 12.34 41.18 7.08
CA LEU A 34 13.53 41.23 6.24
C LEU A 34 13.81 39.86 5.61
N LEU A 35 13.71 38.77 6.38
CA LEU A 35 13.85 37.41 5.87
C LEU A 35 12.79 37.11 4.80
N LYS A 36 11.52 37.46 5.03
CA LYS A 36 10.45 37.30 4.03
C LYS A 36 10.75 38.03 2.72
N ASN A 37 11.29 39.26 2.80
CA ASN A 37 11.65 40.04 1.62
C ASN A 37 12.84 39.41 0.85
N MET A 38 13.83 38.90 1.57
CA MET A 38 14.97 38.18 0.98
C MET A 38 14.50 36.89 0.30
N VAL A 39 13.71 36.07 1.00
CA VAL A 39 13.09 34.84 0.47
C VAL A 39 12.29 35.15 -0.78
N SER A 40 11.43 36.17 -0.76
CA SER A 40 10.60 36.54 -1.92
C SER A 40 11.46 36.91 -3.14
N THR A 41 12.55 37.65 -2.91
CA THR A 41 13.48 38.01 -3.99
C THR A 41 14.16 36.78 -4.58
N LEU A 42 14.68 35.88 -3.74
CA LEU A 42 15.35 34.65 -4.17
C LEU A 42 14.38 33.69 -4.87
N VAL A 43 13.15 33.55 -4.37
CA VAL A 43 12.11 32.74 -5.01
C VAL A 43 11.78 33.30 -6.39
N LYS A 44 11.67 34.62 -6.55
CA LYS A 44 11.47 35.26 -7.87
C LYS A 44 12.66 35.03 -8.80
N GLU A 45 13.88 35.02 -8.30
CA GLU A 45 15.07 34.70 -9.10
C GLU A 45 15.05 33.23 -9.57
N LEU A 46 14.65 32.31 -8.69
CA LEU A 46 14.52 30.88 -9.02
C LEU A 46 13.35 30.59 -9.97
N GLN A 47 12.22 31.28 -9.82
CA GLN A 47 10.98 31.08 -10.60
C GLN A 47 10.94 31.91 -11.91
N GLY A 48 11.52 33.11 -11.91
CA GLY A 48 11.60 33.98 -13.10
C GLY A 48 12.38 33.32 -14.25
N ASN A 49 13.30 32.42 -13.91
CA ASN A 49 14.03 31.58 -14.86
C ASN A 49 13.22 30.36 -15.37
N GLN A 50 11.99 30.14 -14.90
CA GLN A 50 11.14 28.99 -15.28
C GLN A 50 10.04 29.32 -16.32
N CYS A 51 9.67 30.60 -16.52
CA CYS A 51 8.45 30.95 -17.25
C CYS A 51 8.59 31.12 -18.77
N ASP A 52 9.79 31.22 -19.35
CA ASP A 52 9.94 31.42 -20.79
C ASP A 52 10.54 30.21 -21.50
N ARG A 53 9.68 29.45 -22.19
CA ARG A 53 10.05 28.29 -23.02
C ARG A 53 10.97 28.64 -24.20
N ASN A 54 11.14 29.93 -24.51
CA ASN A 54 11.84 30.44 -25.69
C ASN A 54 12.92 31.50 -25.40
N SER A 55 13.20 31.85 -24.14
CA SER A 55 14.21 32.87 -23.84
C SER A 55 15.53 32.23 -23.40
N LEU A 56 16.63 32.64 -24.03
CA LEU A 56 18.02 32.33 -23.70
C LEU A 56 18.48 32.96 -22.35
N PHE A 57 17.59 33.09 -21.36
CA PHE A 57 17.96 33.60 -20.04
C PHE A 57 18.63 32.51 -19.22
N ILE A 58 19.77 32.89 -18.66
CA ILE A 58 20.77 32.07 -17.98
C ILE A 58 20.15 31.38 -16.77
N ARG A 59 20.11 30.04 -16.81
CA ARG A 59 19.84 29.22 -15.62
C ARG A 59 20.85 29.54 -14.52
N LEU A 60 20.40 29.53 -13.28
CA LEU A 60 21.29 29.64 -12.12
C LEU A 60 22.37 28.54 -12.20
N PRO A 61 23.67 28.88 -12.09
CA PRO A 61 24.73 27.89 -12.09
C PRO A 61 24.52 26.87 -10.95
N PRO A 62 24.83 25.59 -11.16
CA PRO A 62 24.73 24.54 -10.13
C PRO A 62 25.44 24.92 -8.81
N GLU A 63 26.57 25.62 -8.89
CA GLU A 63 27.30 26.11 -7.72
C GLU A 63 26.51 27.10 -6.87
N GLN A 64 25.68 27.94 -7.51
CA GLN A 64 24.84 28.93 -6.82
C GLN A 64 23.64 28.27 -6.15
N LEU A 65 23.01 27.28 -6.80
CA LEU A 65 21.97 26.43 -6.19
C LEU A 65 22.52 25.67 -4.97
N ARG A 66 23.72 25.09 -5.11
CA ARG A 66 24.40 24.42 -4.01
C ARG A 66 24.66 25.37 -2.85
N ARG A 67 25.15 26.59 -3.10
CA ARG A 67 25.36 27.61 -2.07
C ARG A 67 24.07 27.98 -1.33
N PHE A 68 22.98 28.21 -2.06
CA PHE A 68 21.70 28.51 -1.43
C PHE A 68 21.18 27.34 -0.59
N SER A 69 21.32 26.11 -1.05
CA SER A 69 20.92 24.92 -0.28
C SER A 69 21.71 24.81 1.05
N VAL A 70 23.02 25.05 1.04
CA VAL A 70 23.87 25.04 2.25
C VAL A 70 23.44 26.12 3.24
N LEU A 71 23.18 27.34 2.75
CA LEU A 71 22.73 28.45 3.59
C LEU A 71 21.34 28.20 4.19
N CYS A 72 20.47 27.51 3.48
CA CYS A 72 19.12 27.19 3.93
C CYS A 72 19.09 26.03 4.94
N SER A 73 20.02 25.09 4.88
CA SER A 73 20.08 23.89 5.73
C SER A 73 19.76 24.14 7.22
N PRO A 74 20.42 25.09 7.93
CA PRO A 74 20.16 25.31 9.36
C PRO A 74 18.83 26.02 9.66
N ILE A 75 18.14 26.56 8.66
CA ILE A 75 16.93 27.40 8.81
C ILE A 75 15.69 26.80 8.14
N VAL A 76 15.75 25.59 7.59
CA VAL A 76 14.64 24.95 6.83
C VAL A 76 13.34 24.78 7.63
N THR A 77 13.40 24.86 8.96
CA THR A 77 12.22 24.77 9.85
C THR A 77 11.52 26.10 10.08
N LEU A 78 12.07 27.22 9.61
CA LEU A 78 11.43 28.53 9.69
C LEU A 78 10.36 28.64 8.60
N VAL A 79 9.13 28.98 9.00
CA VAL A 79 7.97 29.07 8.08
C VAL A 79 8.22 30.10 6.98
N GLU A 80 8.92 31.20 7.29
CA GLU A 80 9.30 32.22 6.32
C GLU A 80 10.17 31.68 5.18
N VAL A 81 10.89 30.58 5.40
CA VAL A 81 11.85 29.99 4.45
C VAL A 81 11.19 28.91 3.59
N PHE A 82 10.00 28.41 3.95
CA PHE A 82 9.32 27.33 3.20
C PHE A 82 9.17 27.65 1.70
N PRO A 83 8.77 28.86 1.26
CA PRO A 83 8.69 29.16 -0.17
C PRO A 83 10.03 29.02 -0.91
N LEU A 84 11.14 29.32 -0.24
CA LEU A 84 12.49 29.12 -0.81
C LEU A 84 12.88 27.64 -0.84
N VAL A 85 12.53 26.87 0.20
CA VAL A 85 12.71 25.41 0.20
C VAL A 85 11.95 24.78 -0.96
N GLU A 86 10.67 25.14 -1.15
CA GLU A 86 9.87 24.67 -2.27
C GLU A 86 10.46 25.05 -3.62
N ALA A 87 10.89 26.31 -3.78
CA ALA A 87 11.52 26.77 -5.01
C ALA A 87 12.80 25.97 -5.31
N LEU A 88 13.66 25.74 -4.32
CA LEU A 88 14.88 24.95 -4.49
C LEU A 88 14.59 23.51 -4.89
N LEU A 89 13.63 22.84 -4.24
CA LEU A 89 13.26 21.46 -4.55
C LEU A 89 12.63 21.32 -5.94
N THR A 90 11.85 22.31 -6.37
CA THR A 90 11.10 22.27 -7.64
C THR A 90 11.87 22.87 -8.82
N CYS A 91 13.07 23.41 -8.59
CA CYS A 91 13.98 23.81 -9.67
C CYS A 91 14.22 22.63 -10.62
N ARG A 92 14.33 22.88 -11.92
CA ARG A 92 14.61 21.82 -12.91
C ARG A 92 16.10 21.54 -12.97
N GLU A 93 16.44 20.26 -12.90
CA GLU A 93 17.77 19.76 -13.26
C GLU A 93 17.70 19.15 -14.67
N ASP A 94 18.60 19.62 -15.54
CA ASP A 94 18.80 19.00 -16.86
C ASP A 94 19.95 17.98 -16.82
N ASP A 95 20.76 18.00 -15.75
CA ASP A 95 21.91 17.13 -15.55
C ASP A 95 21.57 15.95 -14.63
N LEU A 96 22.34 14.86 -14.75
CA LEU A 96 22.16 13.65 -13.94
C LEU A 96 22.67 13.80 -12.50
N ASP A 97 23.45 14.85 -12.21
CA ASP A 97 24.07 15.07 -10.90
C ASP A 97 23.21 16.00 -10.03
N GLU A 98 22.93 15.55 -8.80
CA GLU A 98 22.18 16.32 -7.81
C GLU A 98 22.94 17.60 -7.43
N THR A 99 22.30 18.75 -7.67
CA THR A 99 22.92 20.06 -7.46
C THR A 99 22.79 20.57 -6.03
N LEU A 100 21.77 20.13 -5.30
CA LEU A 100 21.51 20.55 -3.93
C LEU A 100 22.40 19.80 -2.93
N CYS A 101 22.70 20.44 -1.80
CA CYS A 101 23.48 19.81 -0.74
C CYS A 101 22.69 18.68 -0.07
N THR A 102 23.34 17.54 0.18
CA THR A 102 22.74 16.40 0.87
C THR A 102 22.24 16.74 2.28
N GLU A 103 22.98 17.58 3.02
CA GLU A 103 22.60 18.02 4.37
C GLU A 103 21.29 18.81 4.37
N PHE A 104 21.06 19.59 3.31
CA PHE A 104 19.80 20.32 3.12
C PHE A 104 18.66 19.34 2.85
N LEU A 105 18.82 18.41 1.91
CA LEU A 105 17.80 17.41 1.57
C LEU A 105 17.45 16.52 2.76
N GLU A 106 18.44 16.11 3.55
CA GLU A 106 18.26 15.35 4.79
C GLU A 106 17.53 16.17 5.86
N SER A 107 17.88 17.44 6.04
CA SER A 107 17.22 18.34 7.00
C SER A 107 15.76 18.57 6.64
N VAL A 108 15.46 18.75 5.35
CA VAL A 108 14.08 18.87 4.87
C VAL A 108 13.31 17.56 5.06
N SER A 109 13.90 16.42 4.67
CA SER A 109 13.29 15.08 4.87
C SER A 109 12.93 14.85 6.34
N THR A 110 13.88 15.09 7.24
CA THR A 110 13.69 14.94 8.69
C THR A 110 12.61 15.91 9.21
N GLY A 111 12.62 17.15 8.72
CA GLY A 111 11.63 18.15 9.10
C GLY A 111 10.20 17.80 8.67
N ILE A 112 10.03 17.21 7.49
CA ILE A 112 8.73 16.70 7.00
C ILE A 112 8.25 15.52 7.86
N LEU A 113 9.11 14.53 8.11
CA LEU A 113 8.76 13.36 8.94
C LEU A 113 8.39 13.74 10.38
N GLN A 114 9.06 14.75 10.94
CA GLN A 114 8.76 15.30 12.26
C GLN A 114 7.56 16.27 12.26
N LYS A 115 6.88 16.48 11.13
CA LYS A 115 5.78 17.44 10.94
C LYS A 115 6.15 18.88 11.34
N LYS A 116 7.42 19.24 11.25
CA LYS A 116 7.94 20.61 11.50
C LYS A 116 7.92 21.47 10.25
N ILE A 117 7.91 20.85 9.08
CA ILE A 117 7.86 21.51 7.79
C ILE A 117 6.55 21.11 7.11
N SER A 118 5.85 22.09 6.55
CA SER A 118 4.68 21.89 5.70
C SER A 118 4.99 22.45 4.32
N LEU A 119 5.16 21.55 3.35
CA LEU A 119 5.38 21.88 1.95
C LEU A 119 4.21 21.36 1.12
N SER A 120 4.07 21.90 -0.08
CA SER A 120 3.17 21.40 -1.12
C SER A 120 3.55 19.99 -1.59
N ASP A 121 2.55 19.24 -2.04
CA ASP A 121 2.72 17.89 -2.57
C ASP A 121 3.82 17.80 -3.63
N ASN A 122 3.88 18.79 -4.53
CA ASN A 122 4.87 18.82 -5.61
C ASN A 122 6.31 18.97 -5.08
N ALA A 123 6.51 19.76 -4.03
CA ALA A 123 7.82 19.91 -3.40
C ALA A 123 8.27 18.62 -2.71
N VAL A 124 7.36 17.92 -2.03
CA VAL A 124 7.65 16.62 -1.40
C VAL A 124 7.97 15.56 -2.45
N MET A 125 7.19 15.49 -3.53
CA MET A 125 7.47 14.58 -4.66
C MET A 125 8.82 14.89 -5.31
N SER A 126 9.14 16.18 -5.48
CA SER A 126 10.43 16.61 -6.03
C SER A 126 11.59 16.21 -5.13
N LEU A 127 11.45 16.34 -3.80
CA LEU A 127 12.42 15.82 -2.84
C LEU A 127 12.66 14.32 -3.03
N TRP A 128 11.61 13.52 -3.22
CA TRP A 128 11.75 12.07 -3.42
C TRP A 128 12.37 11.69 -4.76
N LEU A 129 12.12 12.46 -5.82
CA LEU A 129 12.77 12.27 -7.12
C LEU A 129 14.27 12.57 -7.08
N ARG A 130 14.67 13.49 -6.20
CA ARG A 130 16.04 13.99 -6.01
C ARG A 130 16.85 13.16 -5.00
N TYR A 131 16.19 12.77 -3.90
CA TYR A 131 16.83 12.19 -2.73
C TYR A 131 16.12 10.91 -2.29
N LEU A 132 16.59 9.79 -2.85
CA LEU A 132 16.06 8.44 -2.56
C LEU A 132 15.96 8.12 -1.06
N PRO A 133 16.94 8.46 -0.19
CA PRO A 133 16.83 8.16 1.24
C PRO A 133 15.60 8.79 1.90
N SER A 134 15.10 9.94 1.41
CA SER A 134 13.86 10.52 1.92
C SER A 134 12.63 9.68 1.57
N LEU A 135 12.58 9.14 0.35
CA LEU A 135 11.51 8.25 -0.08
C LEU A 135 11.53 6.95 0.74
N GLU A 136 12.72 6.37 0.94
CA GLU A 136 12.93 5.16 1.75
C GLU A 136 12.48 5.37 3.20
N GLN A 137 12.82 6.51 3.81
CA GLN A 137 12.35 6.86 5.15
C GLN A 137 10.82 6.99 5.20
N ALA A 138 10.20 7.59 4.18
CA ALA A 138 8.74 7.77 4.12
C ALA A 138 8.01 6.42 4.01
N ILE A 139 8.44 5.52 3.12
CA ILE A 139 7.82 4.18 3.01
C ILE A 139 8.07 3.34 4.26
N PHE A 140 9.28 3.38 4.82
CA PHE A 140 9.59 2.66 6.05
C PHE A 140 8.72 3.14 7.22
N HIS A 141 8.55 4.46 7.36
CA HIS A 141 7.66 5.04 8.37
C HIS A 141 6.20 4.60 8.15
N LEU A 142 5.70 4.61 6.91
CA LEU A 142 4.35 4.15 6.59
C LEU A 142 4.17 2.68 6.99
N VAL A 143 5.04 1.79 6.50
CA VAL A 143 4.93 0.34 6.77
C VAL A 143 5.02 0.05 8.26
N LYS A 144 5.95 0.69 8.98
CA LYS A 144 6.04 0.56 10.44
C LYS A 144 4.75 0.98 11.13
N THR A 145 4.16 2.09 10.71
CA THR A 145 2.88 2.59 11.25
C THR A 145 1.76 1.57 11.00
N LEU A 146 1.67 1.02 9.79
CA LEU A 146 0.63 0.05 9.40
C LEU A 146 0.78 -1.31 10.09
N ILE A 147 2.00 -1.76 10.34
CA ILE A 147 2.28 -2.98 11.11
C ILE A 147 1.81 -2.82 12.56
N SER A 148 1.99 -1.64 13.15
CA SER A 148 1.54 -1.37 14.52
C SER A 148 0.03 -1.04 14.61
N HIS A 149 -0.62 -0.71 13.50
CA HIS A 149 -2.03 -0.32 13.48
C HIS A 149 -2.98 -1.53 13.56
N SER A 150 -4.19 -1.29 14.09
CA SER A 150 -5.28 -2.25 14.06
C SER A 150 -5.93 -2.27 12.68
N TRP A 151 -6.21 -3.45 12.17
CA TRP A 151 -6.82 -3.65 10.85
C TRP A 151 -8.32 -3.91 10.93
N ALA A 152 -8.98 -3.47 12.00
CA ALA A 152 -10.43 -3.62 12.15
C ALA A 152 -11.23 -2.89 11.04
N SER A 153 -10.70 -1.77 10.55
CA SER A 153 -11.34 -0.94 9.51
C SER A 153 -10.35 -0.59 8.40
N LEU A 154 -10.53 -1.18 7.22
CA LEU A 154 -9.68 -0.88 6.05
C LEU A 154 -9.74 0.61 5.64
N PRO A 155 -10.89 1.31 5.65
CA PRO A 155 -10.92 2.74 5.35
C PRO A 155 -10.00 3.60 6.22
N GLN A 156 -9.83 3.25 7.51
CA GLN A 156 -8.91 3.98 8.39
C GLN A 156 -7.44 3.77 7.98
N VAL A 157 -7.11 2.54 7.57
CA VAL A 157 -5.79 2.20 7.03
C VAL A 157 -5.54 2.95 5.71
N GLU A 158 -6.54 3.01 4.83
CA GLU A 158 -6.44 3.74 3.56
C GLU A 158 -6.22 5.24 3.78
N ILE A 159 -6.86 5.86 4.80
CA ILE A 159 -6.59 7.26 5.18
C ILE A 159 -5.11 7.46 5.55
N ILE A 160 -4.54 6.59 6.38
CA ILE A 160 -3.10 6.68 6.76
C ILE A 160 -2.22 6.59 5.51
N ILE A 161 -2.57 5.71 4.56
CA ILE A 161 -1.84 5.54 3.31
C ILE A 161 -1.98 6.78 2.41
N ILE A 162 -3.18 7.34 2.29
CA ILE A 162 -3.42 8.55 1.49
C ILE A 162 -2.68 9.75 2.08
N ASP A 163 -2.73 9.93 3.40
CA ASP A 163 -2.06 11.01 4.13
C ASP A 163 -0.52 10.95 4.00
N SER A 164 0.04 9.78 3.65
CA SER A 164 1.47 9.64 3.40
C SER A 164 1.95 10.27 2.08
N LEU A 165 1.03 10.69 1.19
CA LEU A 165 1.27 11.19 -0.17
C LEU A 165 1.90 10.16 -1.15
N LEU A 166 2.43 9.03 -0.67
CA LEU A 166 3.08 8.00 -1.49
C LEU A 166 2.19 7.45 -2.63
N PRO A 167 0.89 7.16 -2.44
CA PRO A 167 0.04 6.70 -3.55
C PRO A 167 -0.07 7.74 -4.67
N LYS A 168 -0.21 9.02 -4.29
CA LYS A 168 -0.32 10.13 -5.25
C LYS A 168 1.01 10.35 -5.98
N ALA A 169 2.13 10.30 -5.26
CA ALA A 169 3.46 10.42 -5.85
C ALA A 169 3.76 9.28 -6.82
N ALA A 170 3.43 8.05 -6.43
CA ALA A 170 3.54 6.87 -7.27
C ALA A 170 2.69 7.03 -8.54
N ALA A 171 1.44 7.49 -8.41
CA ALA A 171 0.56 7.75 -9.54
C ALA A 171 1.11 8.82 -10.50
N CYS A 172 1.68 9.91 -10.00
CA CYS A 172 2.26 10.97 -10.83
C CYS A 172 3.60 10.58 -11.48
N HIS A 173 4.38 9.71 -10.83
CA HIS A 173 5.75 9.38 -11.24
C HIS A 173 6.01 7.86 -11.23
N PRO A 174 6.02 7.20 -12.40
CA PRO A 174 6.29 5.76 -12.49
C PRO A 174 7.63 5.32 -11.90
N SER A 175 8.64 6.19 -11.89
CA SER A 175 9.94 5.92 -11.25
C SER A 175 9.79 5.74 -9.73
N LEU A 176 9.02 6.61 -9.06
CA LEU A 176 8.72 6.49 -7.64
C LEU A 176 7.90 5.23 -7.37
N PHE A 177 6.89 4.94 -8.20
CA PHE A 177 6.12 3.69 -8.08
C PHE A 177 7.05 2.47 -8.11
N ARG A 178 8.00 2.40 -9.06
CA ARG A 178 8.90 1.25 -9.18
C ARG A 178 9.82 1.07 -7.97
N VAL A 179 10.25 2.14 -7.33
CA VAL A 179 11.03 2.06 -6.08
C VAL A 179 10.16 1.51 -4.95
N LEU A 180 8.94 2.03 -4.80
CA LEU A 180 7.99 1.57 -3.78
C LEU A 180 7.58 0.11 -4.00
N ASP A 181 7.33 -0.27 -5.25
CA ASP A 181 7.03 -1.64 -5.67
C ASP A 181 8.17 -2.60 -5.34
N ASN A 182 9.42 -2.18 -5.58
CA ASN A 182 10.60 -2.96 -5.19
C ASN A 182 10.75 -3.06 -3.67
N PHE A 183 10.46 -2.01 -2.92
CA PHE A 183 10.45 -2.06 -1.46
C PHE A 183 9.41 -3.08 -0.95
N PHE A 184 8.18 -3.05 -1.49
CA PHE A 184 7.13 -4.02 -1.18
C PHE A 184 7.55 -5.45 -1.50
N ARG A 185 8.19 -5.65 -2.65
CA ARG A 185 8.78 -6.94 -3.03
C ARG A 185 9.80 -7.42 -2.00
N THR A 186 10.73 -6.57 -1.59
CA THR A 186 11.75 -6.92 -0.60
C THR A 186 11.11 -7.32 0.73
N ILE A 187 10.21 -6.49 1.30
CA ILE A 187 9.60 -6.83 2.59
C ILE A 187 8.68 -8.07 2.51
N LEU A 188 8.05 -8.33 1.36
CA LEU A 188 7.22 -9.51 1.16
C LEU A 188 8.07 -10.79 1.16
N LEU A 189 9.21 -10.76 0.48
CA LEU A 189 10.16 -11.88 0.44
C LEU A 189 10.82 -12.11 1.80
N GLU A 190 11.29 -11.04 2.45
CA GLU A 190 11.93 -11.12 3.78
C GLU A 190 10.96 -11.58 4.88
N SER A 191 9.65 -11.37 4.70
CA SER A 191 8.61 -11.82 5.63
C SER A 191 8.01 -13.18 5.27
N ASP A 192 8.57 -13.89 4.28
CA ASP A 192 8.05 -15.16 3.75
C ASP A 192 6.55 -15.12 3.44
N GLY A 193 6.08 -14.00 2.86
CA GLY A 193 4.68 -13.84 2.47
C GLY A 193 3.73 -13.53 3.62
N HIS A 194 4.19 -12.91 4.71
CA HIS A 194 3.35 -12.64 5.88
C HIS A 194 2.02 -11.95 5.50
N PRO A 195 0.85 -12.47 5.94
CA PRO A 195 -0.47 -11.98 5.51
C PRO A 195 -0.70 -10.47 5.71
N LYS A 196 -0.21 -9.92 6.83
CA LYS A 196 -0.28 -8.47 7.09
C LYS A 196 0.49 -7.63 6.08
N ILE A 197 1.63 -8.12 5.57
CA ILE A 197 2.39 -7.42 4.53
C ILE A 197 1.64 -7.47 3.20
N ILE A 198 1.06 -8.61 2.85
CA ILE A 198 0.17 -8.74 1.68
C ILE A 198 -1.00 -7.74 1.78
N ALA A 199 -1.62 -7.62 2.95
CA ALA A 199 -2.71 -6.68 3.18
C ALA A 199 -2.28 -5.21 3.01
N ILE A 200 -1.08 -4.84 3.49
CA ILE A 200 -0.47 -3.53 3.28
C ILE A 200 -0.29 -3.25 1.78
N ILE A 201 0.29 -4.19 1.03
CA ILE A 201 0.52 -4.06 -0.41
C ILE A 201 -0.82 -3.83 -1.13
N GLN A 202 -1.85 -4.62 -0.80
CA GLN A 202 -3.18 -4.50 -1.41
C GLN A 202 -3.85 -3.17 -1.05
N ALA A 203 -3.81 -2.75 0.21
CA ALA A 203 -4.37 -1.46 0.64
C ALA A 203 -3.67 -0.29 -0.07
N PHE A 204 -2.33 -0.34 -0.16
CA PHE A 204 -1.56 0.65 -0.90
C PHE A 204 -1.94 0.67 -2.39
N THR A 205 -2.07 -0.51 -3.00
CA THR A 205 -2.44 -0.64 -4.41
C THR A 205 -3.81 -0.04 -4.69
N ARG A 206 -4.80 -0.24 -3.81
CA ARG A 206 -6.13 0.39 -3.95
C ARG A 206 -6.03 1.91 -3.95
N CYS A 207 -5.32 2.50 -2.97
CA CYS A 207 -5.10 3.95 -2.91
C CYS A 207 -4.33 4.46 -4.13
N PHE A 208 -3.32 3.72 -4.60
CA PHE A 208 -2.54 4.06 -5.79
C PHE A 208 -3.41 4.06 -7.05
N VAL A 209 -4.24 3.04 -7.27
CA VAL A 209 -5.13 2.96 -8.43
C VAL A 209 -6.15 4.10 -8.39
N GLN A 210 -6.72 4.41 -7.22
CA GLN A 210 -7.61 5.57 -7.06
C GLN A 210 -6.92 6.88 -7.44
N ALA A 211 -5.67 7.09 -7.01
CA ALA A 211 -4.89 8.27 -7.38
C ALA A 211 -4.53 8.27 -8.87
N LEU A 212 -4.15 7.14 -9.44
CA LEU A 212 -3.80 6.97 -10.85
C LEU A 212 -4.95 7.36 -11.78
N LEU A 213 -6.19 6.98 -11.42
CA LEU A 213 -7.39 7.35 -12.18
C LEU A 213 -7.68 8.87 -12.17
N GLN A 214 -7.11 9.62 -11.22
CA GLN A 214 -7.26 11.07 -11.12
C GLN A 214 -6.16 11.85 -11.85
N VAL A 215 -5.04 11.20 -12.23
CA VAL A 215 -3.92 11.85 -12.91
C VAL A 215 -4.28 12.17 -14.36
N GLN A 216 -3.98 13.40 -14.80
CA GLN A 216 -4.11 13.83 -16.19
C GLN A 216 -2.82 14.52 -16.69
N PRO A 217 -2.32 14.18 -17.90
CA PRO A 217 -2.80 13.11 -18.80
C PRO A 217 -2.53 11.71 -18.24
N GLN A 218 -3.29 10.71 -18.71
CA GLN A 218 -3.09 9.33 -18.27
C GLN A 218 -1.71 8.81 -18.71
N ILE A 219 -0.95 8.32 -17.75
CA ILE A 219 0.39 7.77 -17.97
C ILE A 219 0.24 6.29 -18.39
N PRO A 220 0.97 5.81 -19.40
CA PRO A 220 0.88 4.42 -19.85
C PRO A 220 1.23 3.41 -18.74
N LEU A 221 0.36 2.41 -18.55
CA LEU A 221 0.52 1.36 -17.51
C LEU A 221 1.83 0.57 -17.63
N LYS A 222 2.37 0.44 -18.84
CA LYS A 222 3.66 -0.21 -19.11
C LYS A 222 4.82 0.45 -18.35
N LEU A 223 4.71 1.73 -17.98
CA LEU A 223 5.75 2.42 -17.22
C LEU A 223 5.74 2.01 -15.73
N TYR A 224 4.59 1.58 -15.20
CA TYR A 224 4.45 1.08 -13.84
C TYR A 224 4.80 -0.41 -13.78
N PHE A 225 4.27 -1.21 -14.71
CA PHE A 225 4.45 -2.66 -14.76
C PHE A 225 5.16 -3.10 -16.05
N PRO A 226 6.48 -2.82 -16.21
CA PRO A 226 7.19 -3.09 -17.46
C PRO A 226 7.42 -4.57 -17.75
N ALA A 227 7.51 -5.41 -16.71
CA ALA A 227 7.87 -6.82 -16.82
C ALA A 227 6.66 -7.76 -17.01
N VAL A 228 5.43 -7.25 -16.90
CA VAL A 228 4.21 -8.07 -16.94
C VAL A 228 3.43 -7.86 -18.24
N ASN A 229 2.72 -8.91 -18.66
CA ASN A 229 1.78 -8.87 -19.77
C ASN A 229 0.71 -7.79 -19.53
N GLN A 230 0.61 -6.81 -20.43
CA GLN A 230 -0.27 -5.66 -20.26
C GLN A 230 -1.76 -6.03 -20.26
N SER A 231 -2.16 -7.11 -20.94
CA SER A 231 -3.53 -7.62 -20.89
C SER A 231 -3.91 -8.11 -19.50
N LEU A 232 -2.98 -8.71 -18.77
CA LEU A 232 -3.19 -9.12 -17.39
C LEU A 232 -3.33 -7.90 -16.47
N VAL A 233 -2.44 -6.90 -16.62
CA VAL A 233 -2.51 -5.64 -15.85
C VAL A 233 -3.86 -4.97 -16.04
N MET A 234 -4.32 -4.82 -17.28
CA MET A 234 -5.62 -4.22 -17.60
C MET A 234 -6.79 -4.98 -16.96
N MET A 235 -6.78 -6.32 -16.96
CA MET A 235 -7.85 -7.10 -16.34
C MET A 235 -7.85 -7.02 -14.82
N LEU A 236 -6.68 -6.96 -14.19
CA LEU A 236 -6.57 -6.88 -12.74
C LEU A 236 -6.87 -5.48 -12.19
N LEU A 237 -6.62 -4.43 -12.97
CA LEU A 237 -6.95 -3.04 -12.62
C LEU A 237 -8.45 -2.78 -12.46
N VAL A 238 -9.31 -3.56 -13.12
CA VAL A 238 -10.76 -3.44 -12.94
C VAL A 238 -11.10 -3.87 -11.51
N HIS A 239 -11.67 -2.94 -10.72
CA HIS A 239 -12.09 -3.26 -9.38
C HIS A 239 -13.37 -4.14 -9.43
N PRO A 240 -13.46 -5.24 -8.66
CA PRO A 240 -14.62 -6.14 -8.75
C PRO A 240 -15.98 -5.51 -8.50
N SER A 241 -16.04 -4.41 -7.73
CA SER A 241 -17.30 -3.69 -7.47
C SER A 241 -17.82 -2.90 -8.67
N ASP A 242 -16.95 -2.61 -9.65
CA ASP A 242 -17.33 -1.91 -10.89
C ASP A 242 -17.85 -2.89 -11.96
N MET A 243 -17.74 -4.20 -11.71
CA MET A 243 -18.18 -5.25 -12.62
C MET A 243 -19.44 -5.95 -12.09
N PRO A 244 -20.47 -6.20 -12.94
CA PRO A 244 -21.63 -7.01 -12.55
C PRO A 244 -21.22 -8.41 -12.11
N SER A 245 -21.83 -8.92 -11.04
CA SER A 245 -21.45 -10.22 -10.46
C SER A 245 -21.61 -11.41 -11.41
N ALA A 246 -22.52 -11.31 -12.39
CA ALA A 246 -22.70 -12.33 -13.42
C ALA A 246 -21.48 -12.49 -14.35
N ALA A 247 -20.64 -11.45 -14.49
CA ALA A 247 -19.45 -11.46 -15.34
C ALA A 247 -18.17 -11.92 -14.61
N TRP A 248 -18.19 -12.00 -13.27
CA TRP A 248 -17.01 -12.32 -12.47
C TRP A 248 -16.40 -13.67 -12.81
N SER A 249 -17.22 -14.70 -13.04
CA SER A 249 -16.73 -16.05 -13.35
C SER A 249 -15.93 -16.06 -14.65
N GLN A 250 -16.47 -15.44 -15.71
CA GLN A 250 -15.80 -15.35 -17.00
C GLN A 250 -14.51 -14.52 -16.90
N HIS A 251 -14.55 -13.40 -16.17
CA HIS A 251 -13.37 -12.56 -15.96
C HIS A 251 -12.23 -13.30 -15.26
N LEU A 252 -12.55 -14.04 -14.18
CA LEU A 252 -11.58 -14.86 -13.46
C LEU A 252 -11.01 -15.97 -14.33
N ILE A 253 -11.83 -16.63 -15.15
CA ILE A 253 -11.35 -17.64 -16.11
C ILE A 253 -10.35 -17.03 -17.08
N SER A 254 -10.63 -15.83 -17.61
CA SER A 254 -9.70 -15.11 -18.50
C SER A 254 -8.39 -14.74 -17.81
N ILE A 255 -8.42 -14.30 -16.55
CA ILE A 255 -7.20 -14.07 -15.75
C ILE A 255 -6.38 -15.36 -15.65
N VAL A 256 -7.02 -16.48 -15.29
CA VAL A 256 -6.35 -17.79 -15.15
C VAL A 256 -5.73 -18.26 -16.46
N GLN A 257 -6.42 -18.09 -17.58
CA GLN A 257 -5.89 -18.45 -18.90
C GLN A 257 -4.62 -17.69 -19.24
N ILE A 258 -4.58 -16.37 -18.99
CA ILE A 258 -3.36 -15.58 -19.22
C ILE A 258 -2.24 -16.00 -18.26
N LEU A 259 -2.55 -16.25 -16.98
CA LEU A 259 -1.55 -16.71 -16.01
C LEU A 259 -0.93 -18.06 -16.42
N LYS A 260 -1.75 -19.03 -16.85
CA LYS A 260 -1.27 -20.32 -17.34
C LYS A 260 -0.42 -20.16 -18.60
N MET A 261 -0.90 -19.39 -19.58
CA MET A 261 -0.13 -19.11 -20.81
C MET A 261 1.21 -18.45 -20.48
N ASN A 262 1.24 -17.48 -19.57
CA ASN A 262 2.47 -16.81 -19.17
C ASN A 262 3.43 -17.77 -18.43
N LYS A 263 2.90 -18.70 -17.61
CA LYS A 263 3.69 -19.75 -16.92
C LYS A 263 4.32 -20.72 -17.93
N GLU A 264 3.59 -21.11 -18.97
CA GLU A 264 4.06 -22.04 -20.01
C GLU A 264 5.09 -21.40 -20.96
N VAL A 265 4.88 -20.15 -21.36
CA VAL A 265 5.79 -19.42 -22.27
C VAL A 265 7.07 -19.01 -21.55
N SER A 266 7.01 -18.78 -20.24
CA SER A 266 8.16 -18.34 -19.45
C SER A 266 9.02 -19.50 -19.00
N GLN A 267 10.22 -19.61 -19.57
CA GLN A 267 11.22 -20.60 -19.15
C GLN A 267 11.95 -20.22 -17.84
N THR A 268 11.69 -19.03 -17.29
CA THR A 268 12.39 -18.49 -16.11
C THR A 268 11.45 -18.32 -14.92
N SER A 269 11.94 -18.66 -13.73
CA SER A 269 11.23 -18.44 -12.46
C SER A 269 10.90 -16.97 -12.21
N ALA A 270 11.70 -16.04 -12.73
CA ALA A 270 11.49 -14.60 -12.60
C ALA A 270 10.14 -14.14 -13.17
N ASN A 271 9.76 -14.59 -14.36
CA ASN A 271 8.49 -14.18 -14.96
C ASN A 271 7.28 -14.75 -14.20
N VAL A 272 7.38 -15.96 -13.65
CA VAL A 272 6.32 -16.55 -12.82
C VAL A 272 6.13 -15.70 -11.56
N PHE A 273 7.24 -15.27 -10.95
CA PHE A 273 7.22 -14.36 -9.82
C PHE A 273 6.55 -13.03 -10.16
N GLU A 274 6.88 -12.39 -11.29
CA GLU A 274 6.25 -11.10 -11.69
C GLU A 274 4.73 -11.21 -11.83
N ASN A 275 4.23 -12.29 -12.43
CA ASN A 275 2.79 -12.53 -12.56
C ASN A 275 2.12 -12.79 -11.21
N TRP A 276 2.77 -13.56 -10.33
CA TRP A 276 2.28 -13.80 -8.98
C TRP A 276 2.29 -12.54 -8.13
N PHE A 277 3.37 -11.76 -8.17
CA PHE A 277 3.49 -10.52 -7.43
C PHE A 277 2.43 -9.52 -7.88
N LEU A 278 2.17 -9.40 -9.19
CA LEU A 278 1.03 -8.61 -9.69
C LEU A 278 -0.31 -9.11 -9.11
N LEU A 279 -0.51 -10.42 -9.01
CA LEU A 279 -1.72 -10.99 -8.39
C LEU A 279 -1.83 -10.64 -6.89
N VAL A 280 -0.71 -10.56 -6.16
CA VAL A 280 -0.66 -10.08 -4.76
C VAL A 280 -1.17 -8.65 -4.64
N HIS A 281 -0.76 -7.74 -5.54
CA HIS A 281 -1.26 -6.37 -5.59
C HIS A 281 -2.78 -6.29 -5.75
N PHE A 282 -3.34 -7.15 -6.62
CA PHE A 282 -4.77 -7.16 -6.97
C PHE A 282 -5.55 -8.29 -6.30
N GLY A 283 -5.31 -8.52 -5.00
CA GLY A 283 -5.90 -9.61 -4.24
C GLY A 283 -7.43 -9.60 -4.09
N ASP A 284 -8.13 -8.52 -4.45
CA ASP A 284 -9.59 -8.50 -4.45
C ASP A 284 -10.19 -9.57 -5.37
N TRP A 285 -9.52 -9.86 -6.49
CA TRP A 285 -9.93 -10.95 -7.38
C TRP A 285 -9.80 -12.34 -6.74
N ILE A 286 -8.88 -12.52 -5.80
CA ILE A 286 -8.76 -13.75 -5.01
C ILE A 286 -9.93 -13.90 -4.05
N SER A 287 -10.32 -12.82 -3.37
CA SER A 287 -11.55 -12.78 -2.54
C SER A 287 -12.80 -13.10 -3.36
N VAL A 288 -12.89 -12.59 -4.59
CA VAL A 288 -14.00 -12.89 -5.51
C VAL A 288 -13.97 -14.35 -5.95
N ALA A 289 -12.80 -14.92 -6.26
CA ALA A 289 -12.68 -16.33 -6.63
C ALA A 289 -13.14 -17.27 -5.51
N LEU A 290 -12.75 -16.97 -4.26
CA LEU A 290 -13.22 -17.67 -3.07
C LEU A 290 -14.75 -17.55 -2.91
N GLN A 291 -15.30 -16.35 -3.06
CA GLN A 291 -16.75 -16.13 -3.00
C GLN A 291 -17.50 -16.91 -4.09
N GLN A 292 -16.99 -16.91 -5.33
CA GLN A 292 -17.59 -17.65 -6.44
C GLN A 292 -17.63 -19.15 -6.15
N LEU A 293 -16.52 -19.73 -5.67
CA LEU A 293 -16.46 -21.14 -5.27
C LEU A 293 -17.53 -21.49 -4.22
N MET A 294 -17.80 -20.62 -3.24
CA MET A 294 -18.83 -20.90 -2.24
C MET A 294 -20.25 -20.87 -2.81
N MET A 295 -20.49 -20.04 -3.83
CA MET A 295 -21.82 -19.79 -4.38
C MET A 295 -22.19 -20.69 -5.57
N THR A 296 -21.22 -21.25 -6.29
CA THR A 296 -21.47 -22.09 -7.48
C THR A 296 -21.64 -23.56 -7.12
N ASP A 297 -22.58 -24.25 -7.76
CA ASP A 297 -22.82 -25.69 -7.54
C ASP A 297 -21.75 -26.59 -8.15
N THR A 298 -21.13 -26.14 -9.24
CA THR A 298 -20.07 -26.88 -9.95
C THR A 298 -18.69 -26.47 -9.46
N ILE A 299 -17.80 -27.45 -9.27
CA ILE A 299 -16.38 -27.20 -9.02
C ILE A 299 -15.78 -26.49 -10.23
N SER A 300 -15.14 -25.35 -10.02
CA SER A 300 -14.31 -24.71 -11.04
C SER A 300 -12.84 -25.02 -10.77
N GLU A 301 -12.28 -25.97 -11.51
CA GLU A 301 -10.85 -26.31 -11.42
C GLU A 301 -9.95 -25.11 -11.72
N MET A 302 -10.42 -24.18 -12.58
CA MET A 302 -9.71 -22.95 -12.90
C MET A 302 -9.58 -22.03 -11.68
N LEU A 303 -10.64 -21.92 -10.86
CA LEU A 303 -10.58 -21.10 -9.65
C LEU A 303 -9.76 -21.77 -8.55
N LEU A 304 -9.86 -23.09 -8.39
CA LEU A 304 -8.99 -23.83 -7.47
C LEU A 304 -7.51 -23.68 -7.85
N TRP A 305 -7.21 -23.75 -9.15
CA TRP A 305 -5.87 -23.49 -9.67
C TRP A 305 -5.38 -22.08 -9.35
N LEU A 306 -6.23 -21.05 -9.51
CA LEU A 306 -5.88 -19.67 -9.18
C LEU A 306 -5.47 -19.53 -7.71
N LEU A 307 -6.23 -20.15 -6.81
CA LEU A 307 -5.93 -20.13 -5.38
C LEU A 307 -4.63 -20.88 -5.06
N MET A 308 -4.42 -22.05 -5.66
CA MET A 308 -3.16 -22.78 -5.53
C MET A 308 -1.97 -21.93 -6.00
N PHE A 309 -2.10 -21.28 -7.17
CA PHE A 309 -1.07 -20.41 -7.71
C PHE A 309 -0.79 -19.21 -6.81
N TYR A 310 -1.83 -18.61 -6.23
CA TYR A 310 -1.69 -17.49 -5.29
C TYR A 310 -0.93 -17.88 -4.01
N HIS A 311 -1.21 -19.05 -3.45
CA HIS A 311 -0.55 -19.52 -2.22
C HIS A 311 0.82 -20.16 -2.47
N LYS A 312 1.03 -20.76 -3.65
CA LYS A 312 2.28 -21.41 -4.04
C LYS A 312 2.56 -21.24 -5.54
N PRO A 313 3.21 -20.14 -5.94
CA PRO A 313 3.43 -19.82 -7.36
C PRO A 313 4.47 -20.72 -8.05
N HIS A 314 5.47 -21.21 -7.32
CA HIS A 314 6.62 -21.96 -7.85
C HIS A 314 6.45 -23.48 -7.82
N MET A 315 5.24 -23.97 -8.11
CA MET A 315 4.97 -25.41 -8.14
C MET A 315 5.42 -26.05 -9.46
N GLU A 316 6.23 -27.12 -9.34
CA GLU A 316 6.54 -28.03 -10.45
C GLU A 316 5.26 -28.71 -10.96
N THR A 317 5.19 -28.96 -12.27
CA THR A 317 3.97 -29.49 -12.92
C THR A 317 3.52 -30.85 -12.37
N GLN A 318 4.46 -31.71 -11.95
CA GLN A 318 4.13 -33.00 -11.33
C GLN A 318 3.49 -32.82 -9.94
N GLN A 319 4.05 -31.93 -9.12
CA GLN A 319 3.51 -31.60 -7.79
C GLN A 319 2.16 -30.89 -7.88
N GLU A 320 1.92 -30.11 -8.94
CA GLU A 320 0.68 -29.39 -9.19
C GLU A 320 -0.53 -30.34 -9.32
N SER A 321 -0.38 -31.49 -9.98
CA SER A 321 -1.47 -32.46 -10.17
C SER A 321 -1.88 -33.13 -8.87
N ASP A 322 -0.90 -33.64 -8.10
CA ASP A 322 -1.16 -34.30 -6.81
C ASP A 322 -1.78 -33.32 -5.81
N LEU A 323 -1.28 -32.09 -5.82
CA LEU A 323 -1.80 -31.02 -4.98
C LEU A 323 -3.23 -30.61 -5.38
N MET A 324 -3.51 -30.54 -6.68
CA MET A 324 -4.84 -30.23 -7.18
C MET A 324 -5.87 -31.24 -6.66
N GLU A 325 -5.54 -32.53 -6.67
CA GLU A 325 -6.43 -33.56 -6.12
C GLU A 325 -6.64 -33.42 -4.60
N ASN A 326 -5.60 -33.06 -3.84
CA ASN A 326 -5.73 -32.77 -2.41
C ASN A 326 -6.65 -31.57 -2.14
N VAL A 327 -6.47 -30.46 -2.86
CA VAL A 327 -7.30 -29.25 -2.71
C VAL A 327 -8.74 -29.52 -3.15
N LYS A 328 -8.94 -30.26 -4.24
CA LYS A 328 -10.27 -30.72 -4.68
C LYS A 328 -10.96 -31.55 -3.60
N SER A 329 -10.24 -32.47 -2.96
CA SER A 329 -10.78 -33.28 -1.86
C SER A 329 -11.26 -32.41 -0.70
N VAL A 330 -10.44 -31.45 -0.24
CA VAL A 330 -10.82 -30.50 0.83
C VAL A 330 -12.03 -29.66 0.41
N TYR A 331 -12.02 -29.13 -0.81
CA TYR A 331 -13.14 -28.35 -1.34
C TYR A 331 -14.44 -29.18 -1.42
N ASN A 332 -14.36 -30.45 -1.83
CA ASN A 332 -15.51 -31.35 -1.85
C ASN A 332 -16.11 -31.56 -0.46
N GLN A 333 -15.26 -31.70 0.57
CA GLN A 333 -15.73 -31.77 1.95
C GLN A 333 -16.44 -30.48 2.38
N ILE A 334 -15.87 -29.31 2.04
CA ILE A 334 -16.51 -28.02 2.29
C ILE A 334 -17.84 -27.91 1.54
N LYS A 335 -17.91 -28.40 0.29
CA LYS A 335 -19.15 -28.36 -0.51
C LYS A 335 -20.25 -29.24 0.08
N ILE A 336 -19.90 -30.40 0.64
CA ILE A 336 -20.84 -31.23 1.41
C ILE A 336 -21.41 -30.43 2.59
N LEU A 337 -20.57 -29.68 3.31
CA LEU A 337 -21.03 -28.83 4.42
C LEU A 337 -21.91 -27.67 3.95
N ILE A 338 -21.60 -27.03 2.82
CA ILE A 338 -22.42 -25.96 2.22
C ILE A 338 -23.84 -26.44 1.92
N ASN A 339 -23.97 -27.68 1.42
CA ASN A 339 -25.25 -28.25 1.01
C ASN A 339 -26.08 -28.80 2.18
N LYS A 340 -25.55 -28.85 3.41
CA LYS A 340 -26.28 -29.34 4.58
C LYS A 340 -27.21 -28.26 5.15
N THR A 341 -28.42 -28.67 5.52
CA THR A 341 -29.43 -27.80 6.15
C THR A 341 -29.06 -27.38 7.58
N THR A 342 -28.34 -28.24 8.29
CA THR A 342 -27.78 -28.00 9.64
C THR A 342 -26.34 -28.48 9.68
N VAL A 343 -25.40 -27.59 9.99
CA VAL A 343 -23.98 -27.90 10.16
C VAL A 343 -23.65 -27.80 11.65
N ASN A 344 -22.89 -28.76 12.18
CA ASN A 344 -22.38 -28.72 13.55
C ASN A 344 -20.84 -28.60 13.58
N LEU A 345 -20.31 -28.12 14.70
CA LEU A 345 -18.87 -27.88 14.87
C LEU A 345 -18.03 -29.17 14.75
N LYS A 346 -18.55 -30.32 15.21
CA LYS A 346 -17.85 -31.61 15.15
C LYS A 346 -17.69 -32.13 13.73
N GLU A 347 -18.68 -31.91 12.88
CA GLU A 347 -18.64 -32.26 11.46
C GLU A 347 -17.65 -31.39 10.71
N VAL A 348 -17.57 -30.11 11.08
CA VAL A 348 -16.54 -29.20 10.57
C VAL A 348 -15.15 -29.66 10.99
N GLN A 349 -14.94 -29.96 12.28
CA GLN A 349 -13.68 -30.53 12.77
C GLN A 349 -13.34 -31.85 12.07
N THR A 350 -14.33 -32.70 11.80
CA THR A 350 -14.11 -33.96 11.09
C THR A 350 -13.75 -33.71 9.63
N ALA A 351 -14.44 -32.83 8.91
CA ALA A 351 -14.10 -32.46 7.53
C ALA A 351 -12.70 -31.84 7.44
N LEU A 352 -12.35 -31.03 8.43
CA LEU A 352 -11.02 -30.47 8.61
C LEU A 352 -9.98 -31.61 8.82
N VAL A 353 -10.18 -32.51 9.79
CA VAL A 353 -9.25 -33.62 10.09
C VAL A 353 -9.14 -34.65 8.96
N THR A 354 -10.27 -35.07 8.37
CA THR A 354 -10.35 -36.03 7.25
C THR A 354 -9.76 -35.44 5.96
N GLY A 355 -9.74 -34.11 5.82
CA GLY A 355 -9.04 -33.40 4.75
C GLY A 355 -7.51 -33.37 4.90
N ASN A 356 -6.91 -34.22 5.74
CA ASN A 356 -5.48 -34.28 6.05
C ASN A 356 -4.89 -33.05 6.77
N LEU A 357 -5.68 -32.32 7.56
CA LEU A 357 -5.18 -31.19 8.35
C LEU A 357 -4.31 -31.56 9.56
N SER A 358 -4.24 -32.84 9.93
CA SER A 358 -3.53 -33.30 11.13
C SER A 358 -2.10 -33.79 10.88
N THR A 359 -1.55 -33.61 9.68
CA THR A 359 -0.14 -33.91 9.44
C THR A 359 0.65 -32.60 9.42
N GLU A 360 1.75 -32.55 10.16
CA GLU A 360 2.75 -31.47 10.24
C GLU A 360 3.40 -31.10 8.88
N LYS A 361 2.80 -31.50 7.74
CA LYS A 361 3.32 -31.42 6.38
C LYS A 361 2.39 -30.72 5.37
N CYS A 362 1.27 -30.12 5.78
CA CYS A 362 0.44 -29.40 4.81
C CYS A 362 0.99 -27.97 4.58
N HIS A 363 1.77 -27.78 3.51
CA HIS A 363 2.30 -26.47 3.07
C HIS A 363 1.22 -25.47 2.59
N PHE A 364 -0.06 -25.73 2.88
CA PHE A 364 -1.24 -25.04 2.36
C PHE A 364 -2.26 -24.67 3.45
N ASN A 365 -1.83 -24.61 4.72
CA ASN A 365 -2.69 -24.23 5.83
C ASN A 365 -3.38 -22.87 5.59
N ASP A 366 -2.72 -21.92 4.92
CA ASP A 366 -3.32 -20.63 4.59
C ASP A 366 -4.43 -20.74 3.55
N LEU A 367 -4.25 -21.56 2.50
CA LEU A 367 -5.28 -21.81 1.50
C LEU A 367 -6.51 -22.47 2.15
N ILE A 368 -6.29 -23.48 3.00
CA ILE A 368 -7.40 -24.17 3.66
C ILE A 368 -8.10 -23.22 4.65
N SER A 369 -7.33 -22.41 5.37
CA SER A 369 -7.89 -21.37 6.25
C SER A 369 -8.73 -20.35 5.46
N HIS A 370 -8.27 -19.94 4.27
CA HIS A 370 -9.02 -19.04 3.39
C HIS A 370 -10.31 -19.68 2.86
N LEU A 371 -10.25 -20.94 2.44
CA LEU A 371 -11.44 -21.69 1.99
C LEU A 371 -12.45 -21.85 3.12
N PHE A 372 -11.98 -22.20 4.32
CA PHE A 372 -12.83 -22.37 5.49
C PHE A 372 -13.43 -21.04 5.97
N LEU A 373 -12.64 -19.97 6.00
CA LEU A 373 -13.14 -18.62 6.29
C LEU A 373 -14.21 -18.19 5.28
N SER A 374 -13.99 -18.47 4.00
CA SER A 374 -14.96 -18.19 2.93
C SER A 374 -16.26 -18.99 3.12
N PHE A 375 -16.17 -20.25 3.55
CA PHE A 375 -17.33 -21.05 3.94
C PHE A 375 -18.10 -20.41 5.09
N LEU A 376 -17.42 -19.95 6.14
CA LEU A 376 -18.07 -19.28 7.28
C LEU A 376 -18.78 -17.99 6.87
N LEU A 377 -18.17 -17.23 5.95
CA LEU A 377 -18.71 -15.96 5.50
C LEU A 377 -19.88 -16.11 4.53
N PHE A 378 -19.76 -16.98 3.53
CA PHE A 378 -20.67 -16.99 2.38
C PHE A 378 -21.72 -18.11 2.40
N SER A 379 -21.62 -19.09 3.29
CA SER A 379 -22.63 -20.16 3.42
C SER A 379 -23.56 -19.93 4.61
N THR A 380 -24.83 -20.31 4.46
CA THR A 380 -25.83 -20.19 5.53
C THR A 380 -25.51 -21.06 6.74
N GLY A 381 -24.97 -22.27 6.52
CA GLY A 381 -24.51 -23.17 7.57
C GLY A 381 -23.30 -22.61 8.32
N GLY A 382 -22.31 -22.08 7.58
CA GLY A 382 -21.10 -21.46 8.14
C GLY A 382 -21.39 -20.23 8.99
N GLN A 383 -22.27 -19.34 8.52
CA GLN A 383 -22.67 -18.13 9.27
C GLN A 383 -23.27 -18.47 10.65
N ARG A 384 -24.01 -19.58 10.78
CA ARG A 384 -24.60 -20.00 12.07
C ARG A 384 -23.55 -20.45 13.10
N ILE A 385 -22.49 -21.10 12.63
CA ILE A 385 -21.43 -21.65 13.50
C ILE A 385 -20.19 -20.74 13.58
N ALA A 386 -20.21 -19.58 12.90
CA ALA A 386 -19.05 -18.68 12.78
C ALA A 386 -18.47 -18.31 14.15
N LYS A 387 -19.35 -17.98 15.13
CA LYS A 387 -18.96 -17.64 16.50
C LYS A 387 -18.19 -18.78 17.20
N GLU A 388 -18.71 -20.00 17.10
CA GLU A 388 -18.13 -21.18 17.74
C GLU A 388 -16.84 -21.64 17.05
N SER A 389 -16.70 -21.31 15.75
CA SER A 389 -15.58 -21.69 14.91
C SER A 389 -14.33 -20.82 15.10
N VAL A 390 -14.43 -19.64 15.73
CA VAL A 390 -13.27 -18.74 15.97
C VAL A 390 -12.15 -19.46 16.69
N ARG A 391 -12.49 -20.32 17.66
CA ARG A 391 -11.50 -21.09 18.43
C ARG A 391 -10.69 -22.06 17.58
N LEU A 392 -11.25 -22.56 16.47
CA LEU A 392 -10.54 -23.43 15.52
C LEU A 392 -9.38 -22.70 14.83
N PHE A 393 -9.51 -21.38 14.63
CA PHE A 393 -8.46 -20.55 14.03
C PHE A 393 -7.35 -20.18 15.04
N THR A 394 -7.67 -20.17 16.33
CA THR A 394 -6.74 -19.72 17.38
C THR A 394 -5.96 -20.88 18.03
N SER A 395 -6.49 -22.10 17.99
CA SER A 395 -5.84 -23.29 18.60
C SER A 395 -4.61 -23.81 17.85
N GLY A 396 -4.34 -23.33 16.63
CA GLY A 396 -3.23 -23.80 15.78
C GLY A 396 -1.91 -23.04 15.89
N GLY A 397 -1.81 -22.01 16.74
CA GLY A 397 -0.55 -21.30 17.05
C GLY A 397 0.08 -20.45 15.94
N THR A 398 -0.30 -20.59 14.66
CA THR A 398 0.45 -19.97 13.54
C THR A 398 -0.34 -19.04 12.61
N ALA A 399 -1.67 -18.87 12.74
CA ALA A 399 -2.45 -18.24 11.67
C ALA A 399 -3.44 -17.11 12.07
N THR A 400 -3.31 -16.51 13.26
CA THR A 400 -4.18 -15.34 13.61
C THR A 400 -3.73 -14.03 12.95
N GLY A 401 -2.48 -13.94 12.48
CA GLY A 401 -1.85 -12.70 12.00
C GLY A 401 -2.28 -12.18 10.62
N GLY A 402 -3.34 -12.75 10.03
CA GLY A 402 -3.87 -12.35 8.72
C GLY A 402 -5.39 -12.39 8.58
N ILE A 403 -6.09 -13.06 9.49
CA ILE A 403 -7.55 -13.26 9.39
C ILE A 403 -8.27 -11.91 9.58
N SER A 404 -7.79 -11.07 10.49
CA SER A 404 -8.38 -9.73 10.71
C SER A 404 -8.28 -8.88 9.45
N GLU A 405 -7.13 -8.89 8.80
CA GLU A 405 -6.84 -8.17 7.56
C GLU A 405 -7.72 -8.67 6.40
N MET A 406 -7.86 -9.98 6.26
CA MET A 406 -8.76 -10.59 5.26
C MET A 406 -10.22 -10.24 5.48
N LEU A 407 -10.67 -10.28 6.74
CA LEU A 407 -12.04 -9.94 7.12
C LEU A 407 -12.32 -8.47 6.79
N ALA A 408 -11.40 -7.57 7.14
CA ALA A 408 -11.52 -6.15 6.83
C ALA A 408 -11.50 -5.87 5.32
N ALA A 409 -10.64 -6.54 4.56
CA ALA A 409 -10.61 -6.45 3.10
C ALA A 409 -11.92 -6.92 2.46
N THR A 410 -12.46 -8.04 2.95
CA THR A 410 -13.73 -8.59 2.46
C THR A 410 -14.91 -7.67 2.80
N ALA A 411 -14.97 -7.15 4.03
CA ALA A 411 -15.99 -6.19 4.44
C ALA A 411 -15.94 -4.90 3.59
N HIS A 412 -14.73 -4.37 3.35
CA HIS A 412 -14.56 -3.17 2.54
C HIS A 412 -15.07 -3.36 1.10
N ARG A 413 -14.70 -4.49 0.46
CA ARG A 413 -15.17 -4.82 -0.89
C ARG A 413 -16.70 -4.93 -0.96
N LEU A 414 -17.32 -5.56 0.06
CA LEU A 414 -18.77 -5.74 0.08
C LEU A 414 -19.52 -4.42 0.29
N LYS A 415 -19.00 -3.51 1.14
CA LYS A 415 -19.59 -2.17 1.36
C LYS A 415 -19.63 -1.30 0.09
N ASN A 416 -18.68 -1.48 -0.82
CA ASN A 416 -18.59 -0.70 -2.06
C ASN A 416 -19.56 -1.17 -3.17
N LYS A 417 -20.30 -2.27 -2.97
CA LYS A 417 -21.39 -2.62 -3.88
C LYS A 417 -22.56 -1.65 -3.70
N ARG A 418 -22.91 -0.93 -4.76
CA ARG A 418 -24.11 -0.07 -4.82
C ARG A 418 -25.46 -0.82 -4.76
N CYS A 419 -25.49 -2.09 -4.34
CA CYS A 419 -26.69 -2.92 -4.37
C CYS A 419 -26.95 -3.52 -2.98
N GLY A 420 -27.97 -3.01 -2.29
CA GLY A 420 -28.43 -3.47 -0.98
C GLY A 420 -29.09 -4.86 -1.06
N ALA A 421 -28.27 -5.90 -1.22
CA ALA A 421 -28.72 -7.27 -1.12
C ALA A 421 -28.69 -7.73 0.34
N SER A 422 -29.83 -8.22 0.86
CA SER A 422 -29.98 -8.74 2.24
C SER A 422 -28.96 -9.83 2.66
N GLN A 423 -28.29 -10.45 1.69
CA GLN A 423 -27.24 -11.44 1.92
C GLN A 423 -25.88 -10.81 2.24
N ASP A 424 -25.57 -9.63 1.67
CA ASP A 424 -24.34 -8.89 1.98
C ASP A 424 -24.42 -8.32 3.42
N ASP A 425 -25.61 -7.96 3.91
CA ASP A 425 -25.83 -7.53 5.31
C ASP A 425 -25.51 -8.65 6.31
N LYS A 426 -25.93 -9.89 6.04
CA LYS A 426 -25.63 -11.05 6.89
C LYS A 426 -24.15 -11.39 6.91
N VAL A 427 -23.49 -11.29 5.76
CA VAL A 427 -22.04 -11.47 5.65
C VAL A 427 -21.33 -10.40 6.47
N GLN A 428 -21.75 -9.14 6.34
CA GLN A 428 -21.19 -8.03 7.10
C GLN A 428 -21.34 -8.21 8.62
N SER A 429 -22.52 -8.60 9.10
CA SER A 429 -22.72 -8.92 10.53
C SER A 429 -21.87 -10.10 11.00
N THR A 430 -21.65 -11.10 10.14
CA THR A 430 -20.77 -12.24 10.46
C THR A 430 -19.32 -11.79 10.57
N ILE A 431 -18.86 -10.89 9.68
CA ILE A 431 -17.51 -10.32 9.73
C ILE A 431 -17.30 -9.54 11.03
N GLU A 432 -18.23 -8.67 11.40
CA GLU A 432 -18.16 -7.87 12.64
C GLU A 432 -18.08 -8.77 13.88
N LEU A 433 -18.90 -9.84 13.91
CA LEU A 433 -18.85 -10.83 14.98
C LEU A 433 -17.49 -11.53 15.05
N LEU A 434 -16.93 -11.97 13.92
CA LEU A 434 -15.64 -12.64 13.88
C LEU A 434 -14.50 -11.70 14.31
N GLN A 435 -14.52 -10.44 13.87
CA GLN A 435 -13.52 -9.43 14.27
C GLN A 435 -13.58 -9.14 15.78
N GLN A 436 -14.78 -9.02 16.35
CA GLN A 436 -14.95 -8.81 17.79
C GLN A 436 -14.38 -9.98 18.60
N GLN A 437 -14.70 -11.22 18.21
CA GLN A 437 -14.22 -12.42 18.90
C GLN A 437 -12.69 -12.59 18.79
N LEU A 438 -12.10 -12.26 17.63
CA LEU A 438 -10.64 -12.26 17.48
C LEU A 438 -9.96 -11.25 18.40
N HIS A 439 -10.56 -10.07 18.59
CA HIS A 439 -10.05 -9.04 19.50
C HIS A 439 -10.13 -9.47 20.97
N GLU A 440 -11.24 -10.10 21.37
CA GLU A 440 -11.43 -10.65 22.72
C GLU A 440 -10.35 -11.71 23.03
N ILE A 441 -10.11 -12.65 22.12
CA ILE A 441 -9.10 -13.71 22.31
C ILE A 441 -7.66 -13.16 22.34
N GLN A 442 -7.36 -12.16 21.50
CA GLN A 442 -6.05 -11.48 21.55
C GLN A 442 -5.83 -10.74 22.87
N SER A 443 -6.89 -10.15 23.44
CA SER A 443 -6.83 -9.45 24.72
C SER A 443 -6.68 -10.43 25.90
N GLU A 444 -7.38 -11.56 25.88
CA GLU A 444 -7.23 -12.62 26.89
C GLU A 444 -5.82 -13.21 26.89
N ASN A 445 -5.23 -13.48 25.72
CA ASN A 445 -3.86 -14.01 25.62
C ASN A 445 -2.79 -13.04 26.13
N MET A 446 -3.04 -11.72 26.09
CA MET A 446 -2.14 -10.71 26.66
C MET A 446 -2.22 -10.62 28.19
N CYS A 447 -3.33 -11.05 28.80
CA CYS A 447 -3.48 -11.10 30.25
C CYS A 447 -2.77 -12.30 30.91
N TYR A 448 -2.38 -13.32 30.15
CA TYR A 448 -1.65 -14.50 30.66
C TYR A 448 -0.12 -14.40 30.54
N ILE A 449 0.42 -13.23 30.17
CA ILE A 449 1.88 -12.99 30.02
C ILE A 449 2.46 -12.16 31.20
N TYR A 450 1.68 -11.92 32.27
CA TYR A 450 2.17 -11.28 33.50
C TYR A 450 2.30 -12.25 34.67
#